data_AF-A0AAW2AMV7-F1
#
_entry.id   AF-A0AAW2AMV7-F1
#
_cell.length_a   1.000
_cell.length_b   1.000
_cell.length_c   1.000
_cell.angle_alpha   90.00
_cell.angle_beta   90.00
_cell.angle_gamma   90.00
#
_symmetry.space_group_name_H-M   'P 1'
#
loop_
_entity.id
_entity.type
_entity.pdbx_description
1 polymer ?
#
loop_
_entity_poly.entity_id
_entity_poly.type
_entity_poly.pdbx_seq_one_letter_code
_entity_poly.pdbx_strand_id
1 'polypeptide(L)'
;MTTARSVTWRSRHFITSDFKLKSNVLTTAMFPHDEAKTAENIRKELQKQLVSVLKFEPSVMSKVVWVTDQGSNIVAALRPYRRLDCQDHIYNTVLRHALDITELSVTVPEVAGTLLADVYAELREKLESRGEAQRMADVSPDVLDFLVGFLHPFYEAQRELEGDQYPTLNLVVLWHERLKHHCQPVSTDMPYQATIRQRHLEWIGLYFSLNAHYCDWLTTFHLK
;
A
#
# COMPACT_ATOMS: atom_id res chain seq x y z
N MET A 1 8.91 -17.90 22.92
CA MET A 1 9.29 -17.15 21.70
C MET A 1 8.32 -17.55 20.60
N THR A 2 7.37 -16.66 20.27
CA THR A 2 6.36 -16.91 19.23
C THR A 2 6.99 -16.58 17.89
N THR A 3 7.52 -17.58 17.18
CA THR A 3 8.09 -17.39 15.84
C THR A 3 6.98 -17.03 14.86
N ALA A 4 7.13 -15.88 14.19
CA ALA A 4 6.16 -15.37 13.23
C ALA A 4 5.96 -16.37 12.09
N ARG A 5 4.71 -16.76 11.82
CA ARG A 5 4.35 -17.72 10.76
C ARG A 5 4.06 -16.99 9.46
N SER A 6 4.78 -17.36 8.41
CA SER A 6 4.62 -16.92 7.02
C SER A 6 3.32 -17.36 6.33
N VAL A 7 2.17 -16.70 6.52
CA VAL A 7 0.92 -17.05 5.79
C VAL A 7 0.85 -16.37 4.42
N THR A 8 0.42 -17.09 3.39
CA THR A 8 0.12 -16.53 2.06
C THR A 8 -1.35 -16.80 1.72
N TRP A 9 -2.08 -15.71 1.47
CA TRP A 9 -3.49 -15.70 1.08
C TRP A 9 -3.60 -15.58 -0.43
N ARG A 10 -4.50 -16.35 -1.04
CA ARG A 10 -4.72 -16.32 -2.50
C ARG A 10 -6.20 -16.20 -2.78
N SER A 11 -6.58 -15.13 -3.46
CA SER A 11 -7.93 -14.91 -3.98
C SER A 11 -7.90 -14.87 -5.50
N ARG A 12 -9.01 -15.28 -6.12
CA ARG A 12 -9.24 -15.17 -7.56
C ARG A 12 -10.36 -14.19 -7.80
N HIS A 13 -10.13 -13.28 -8.73
CA HIS A 13 -11.06 -12.27 -9.18
C HIS A 13 -11.39 -12.49 -10.65
N PHE A 14 -12.68 -12.50 -10.99
CA PHE A 14 -13.14 -12.60 -12.37
C PHE A 14 -14.53 -11.97 -12.53
N ILE A 15 -14.83 -11.56 -13.76
CA ILE A 15 -16.14 -11.02 -14.13
C ILE A 15 -16.93 -12.13 -14.82
N THR A 16 -18.16 -12.36 -14.38
CA THR A 16 -19.09 -13.31 -15.01
C THR A 16 -19.75 -12.70 -16.24
N SER A 17 -20.43 -13.53 -17.05
CA SER A 17 -21.15 -13.06 -18.25
C SER A 17 -22.30 -12.08 -17.94
N ASP A 18 -22.81 -12.06 -16.70
CA ASP A 18 -23.79 -11.08 -16.22
C ASP A 18 -23.13 -9.85 -15.55
N PHE A 19 -21.86 -9.58 -15.86
CA PHE A 19 -21.10 -8.42 -15.40
C PHE A 19 -20.96 -8.29 -13.88
N LYS A 20 -20.99 -9.42 -13.16
CA LYS A 20 -20.74 -9.43 -11.71
C LYS A 20 -19.29 -9.76 -11.41
N LEU A 21 -18.67 -8.95 -10.56
CA LEU A 21 -17.37 -9.28 -9.99
C LEU A 21 -17.53 -10.42 -8.97
N LYS A 22 -16.64 -11.41 -9.07
CA LYS A 22 -16.53 -12.51 -8.12
C LYS A 22 -15.14 -12.51 -7.49
N SER A 23 -15.10 -12.37 -6.17
CA SER A 23 -13.92 -12.51 -5.32
C SER A 23 -14.05 -13.83 -4.55
N ASN A 24 -13.21 -14.81 -4.86
CA ASN A 24 -13.20 -16.10 -4.18
C ASN A 24 -11.82 -16.35 -3.56
N VAL A 25 -11.77 -16.61 -2.26
CA VAL A 25 -10.56 -17.16 -1.63
C VAL A 25 -10.34 -18.56 -2.18
N LEU A 26 -9.19 -18.79 -2.81
CA LEU A 26 -8.82 -20.09 -3.38
C LEU A 26 -8.17 -20.98 -2.34
N THR A 27 -7.17 -20.45 -1.64
CA THR A 27 -6.37 -21.22 -0.68
C THR A 27 -5.60 -20.29 0.26
N THR A 28 -5.30 -20.81 1.43
CA THR A 28 -4.38 -20.25 2.41
C THR A 28 -3.27 -21.26 2.64
N ALA A 29 -2.03 -20.88 2.36
CA ALA A 29 -0.90 -21.76 2.61
C ALA A 29 0.01 -21.15 3.68
N MET A 30 0.37 -21.99 4.65
CA MET A 30 1.50 -21.72 5.52
C MET A 30 2.76 -22.23 4.83
N PHE A 31 3.79 -21.40 4.74
CA PHE A 31 5.10 -21.89 4.37
C PHE A 31 5.71 -22.70 5.51
N PRO A 32 6.32 -23.87 5.23
CA PRO A 32 7.05 -24.64 6.21
C PRO A 32 8.13 -23.78 6.90
N HIS A 33 8.33 -23.97 8.20
CA HIS A 33 9.26 -23.16 9.00
C HIS A 33 10.74 -23.42 8.63
N ASP A 34 11.02 -24.60 8.11
CA ASP A 34 12.31 -25.11 7.69
C ASP A 34 12.70 -24.70 6.27
N GLU A 35 11.76 -24.17 5.48
CA GLU A 35 12.03 -23.70 4.13
C GLU A 35 12.11 -22.17 4.04
N ALA A 36 13.22 -21.66 3.52
CA ALA A 36 13.35 -20.24 3.22
C ALA A 36 12.31 -19.82 2.15
N LYS A 37 11.69 -18.64 2.33
CA LYS A 37 10.77 -18.02 1.36
C LYS A 37 11.50 -17.44 0.15
N THR A 38 12.29 -18.26 -0.52
CA THR A 38 12.97 -17.89 -1.76
C THR A 38 11.97 -17.77 -2.90
N ALA A 39 12.37 -17.04 -3.95
CA ALA A 39 11.58 -16.94 -5.18
C ALA A 39 11.19 -18.30 -5.78
N GLU A 40 12.11 -19.26 -5.73
CA GLU A 40 11.89 -20.60 -6.28
C GLU A 40 10.88 -21.39 -5.45
N ASN A 41 10.98 -21.35 -4.12
CA ASN A 41 10.05 -22.03 -3.23
C ASN A 41 8.64 -21.42 -3.34
N ILE A 42 8.55 -20.09 -3.46
CA ILE A 42 7.27 -19.41 -3.69
C ILE A 42 6.63 -19.88 -5.00
N ARG A 43 7.39 -19.95 -6.10
CA ARG A 43 6.87 -20.41 -7.40
C ARG A 43 6.41 -21.86 -7.34
N LYS A 44 7.21 -22.76 -6.75
CA LYS A 44 6.86 -24.17 -6.57
C LYS A 44 5.57 -24.33 -5.78
N GLU A 45 5.43 -23.60 -4.67
CA GLU A 45 4.23 -23.67 -3.86
C GLU A 45 3.00 -23.11 -4.60
N LEU A 46 3.16 -22.04 -5.39
CA LEU A 46 2.07 -21.54 -6.26
C LEU A 46 1.61 -22.59 -7.27
N GLN A 47 2.55 -23.24 -7.94
CA GLN A 47 2.25 -24.30 -8.91
C GLN A 47 1.59 -25.51 -8.24
N LYS A 48 2.12 -25.97 -7.10
CA LYS A 48 1.55 -27.07 -6.33
C LYS A 48 0.11 -26.78 -5.91
N GLN A 49 -0.17 -25.58 -5.38
CA GLN A 49 -1.51 -25.21 -4.94
C GLN A 49 -2.49 -25.12 -6.11
N LEU A 50 -2.13 -24.45 -7.20
CA LEU A 50 -3.04 -24.29 -8.33
C LEU A 50 -3.24 -25.59 -9.13
N VAL A 51 -2.17 -26.33 -9.40
CA VAL A 51 -2.22 -27.52 -10.28
C VAL A 51 -2.53 -28.78 -9.49
N SER A 52 -1.78 -29.05 -8.41
CA SER A 52 -1.91 -30.31 -7.69
C SER A 52 -3.11 -30.33 -6.75
N VAL A 53 -3.39 -29.23 -6.04
CA VAL A 53 -4.49 -29.13 -5.06
C VAL A 53 -5.79 -28.72 -5.74
N LEU A 54 -5.79 -27.59 -6.44
CA LEU A 54 -7.00 -27.02 -7.06
C LEU A 54 -7.30 -27.56 -8.47
N LYS A 55 -6.44 -28.44 -9.00
CA LYS A 55 -6.62 -29.14 -10.29
C LYS A 55 -6.77 -28.22 -11.50
N PHE A 56 -6.17 -27.03 -11.46
CA PHE A 56 -6.07 -26.19 -12.66
C PHE A 56 -5.00 -26.74 -13.61
N GLU A 57 -5.22 -26.50 -14.91
CA GLU A 57 -4.20 -26.71 -15.94
C GLU A 57 -2.95 -25.86 -15.65
N PRO A 58 -1.72 -26.39 -15.82
CA PRO A 58 -0.48 -25.62 -15.59
C PRO A 58 -0.40 -24.31 -16.37
N SER A 59 -1.04 -24.27 -17.56
CA SER A 59 -1.13 -23.06 -18.39
C SER A 59 -1.86 -21.88 -17.71
N VAL A 60 -2.62 -22.12 -16.64
CA VAL A 60 -3.32 -21.07 -15.88
C VAL A 60 -2.37 -20.00 -15.37
N MET A 61 -1.14 -20.39 -15.00
CA MET A 61 -0.11 -19.47 -14.47
C MET A 61 0.18 -18.31 -15.42
N SER A 62 0.10 -18.55 -16.73
CA SER A 62 0.36 -17.57 -17.79
C SER A 62 -0.91 -16.88 -18.30
N LYS A 63 -2.10 -17.35 -17.91
CA LYS A 63 -3.40 -16.79 -18.32
C LYS A 63 -3.98 -15.82 -17.30
N VAL A 64 -3.44 -15.79 -16.08
CA VAL A 64 -3.85 -14.86 -15.03
C VAL A 64 -2.91 -13.67 -14.95
N VAL A 65 -3.44 -12.56 -14.44
CA VAL A 65 -2.64 -11.42 -14.00
C VAL A 65 -2.47 -11.55 -12.49
N TRP A 66 -1.23 -11.51 -12.03
CA TRP A 66 -0.88 -11.61 -10.62
C TRP A 66 -0.81 -10.21 -10.02
N VAL A 67 -1.42 -9.98 -8.86
CA VAL A 67 -1.29 -8.73 -8.11
C VAL A 67 -0.63 -9.04 -6.78
N THR A 68 0.54 -8.46 -6.50
CA THR A 68 1.32 -8.74 -5.28
C THR A 68 1.97 -7.48 -4.74
N ASP A 69 2.42 -7.50 -3.49
CA ASP A 69 3.38 -6.51 -2.98
C ASP A 69 4.71 -6.53 -3.77
N GLN A 70 5.59 -5.58 -3.46
CA GLN A 70 6.91 -5.43 -4.08
C GLN A 70 8.01 -6.26 -3.38
N GLY A 71 7.64 -7.28 -2.61
CA GLY A 71 8.60 -8.18 -1.97
C GLY A 71 9.53 -8.83 -3.00
N SER A 72 10.84 -8.68 -2.82
CA SER A 72 11.85 -9.11 -3.80
C SER A 72 11.69 -10.58 -4.24
N ASN A 73 11.38 -11.47 -3.30
CA ASN A 73 11.18 -12.89 -3.57
C ASN A 73 9.90 -13.19 -4.37
N ILE A 74 8.77 -12.54 -4.07
CA ILE A 74 7.52 -12.75 -4.83
C ILE A 74 7.61 -12.15 -6.24
N VAL A 75 8.24 -10.97 -6.36
CA VAL A 75 8.55 -10.34 -7.65
C VAL A 75 9.44 -11.25 -8.49
N ALA A 76 10.51 -11.80 -7.92
CA ALA A 76 11.39 -12.74 -8.62
C ALA A 76 10.69 -14.06 -8.96
N ALA A 77 9.82 -14.57 -8.09
CA ALA A 77 9.03 -15.79 -8.33
C ALA A 77 8.11 -15.62 -9.55
N LEU A 78 7.46 -14.47 -9.66
CA LEU A 78 6.47 -14.17 -10.68
C LEU A 78 7.01 -13.45 -11.91
N ARG A 79 8.32 -13.14 -11.97
CA ARG A 79 9.00 -12.51 -13.11
C ARG A 79 8.62 -13.10 -14.48
N PRO A 80 8.42 -14.42 -14.65
CA PRO A 80 8.02 -14.98 -15.95
C PRO A 80 6.57 -14.72 -16.36
N TYR A 81 5.73 -14.18 -15.47
CA TYR A 81 4.28 -14.03 -15.65
C TYR A 81 3.87 -12.56 -15.66
N ARG A 82 2.62 -12.29 -16.08
CA ARG A 82 2.03 -10.95 -16.00
C ARG A 82 1.75 -10.62 -14.53
N ARG A 83 2.44 -9.61 -14.01
CA ARG A 83 2.31 -9.17 -12.61
C ARG A 83 2.13 -7.67 -12.54
N LEU A 84 1.27 -7.23 -11.63
CA LEU A 84 1.04 -5.84 -11.25
C LEU A 84 1.40 -5.62 -9.78
N ASP A 85 1.87 -4.42 -9.45
CA ASP A 85 2.17 -4.01 -8.08
C ASP A 85 0.90 -3.66 -7.32
N CYS A 86 0.73 -4.18 -6.11
CA CYS A 86 -0.37 -3.81 -5.21
C CYS A 86 -0.32 -2.32 -4.88
N GLN A 87 -1.35 -1.55 -5.25
CA GLN A 87 -1.36 -0.09 -5.05
C GLN A 87 -1.45 0.32 -3.58
N ASP A 88 -2.11 -0.47 -2.73
CA ASP A 88 -2.14 -0.21 -1.28
C ASP A 88 -0.72 -0.26 -0.68
N HIS A 89 0.06 -1.29 -1.02
CA HIS A 89 1.46 -1.40 -0.57
C HIS A 89 2.32 -0.20 -0.99
N ILE A 90 1.98 0.38 -2.12
CA ILE A 90 2.69 1.50 -2.70
C ILE A 90 2.36 2.78 -2.00
N TYR A 91 1.08 3.09 -1.80
CA TYR A 91 0.70 4.27 -1.06
C TYR A 91 1.30 4.22 0.35
N ASN A 92 1.27 3.05 1.00
CA ASN A 92 2.00 2.82 2.25
C ASN A 92 3.50 3.10 2.15
N THR A 93 4.14 2.72 1.04
CA THR A 93 5.57 2.98 0.81
C THR A 93 5.85 4.47 0.62
N VAL A 94 5.01 5.18 -0.16
CA VAL A 94 5.07 6.65 -0.32
C VAL A 94 4.95 7.32 1.03
N LEU A 95 3.93 6.96 1.83
CA LEU A 95 3.74 7.51 3.18
C LEU A 95 4.96 7.26 4.06
N ARG A 96 5.48 6.04 4.10
CA ARG A 96 6.65 5.69 4.93
C ARG A 96 7.90 6.49 4.59
N HIS A 97 8.19 6.69 3.30
CA HIS A 97 9.40 7.41 2.88
C HIS A 97 9.23 8.92 2.94
N ALA A 98 8.04 9.42 2.60
CA ALA A 98 7.77 10.85 2.67
C ALA A 98 7.69 11.33 4.13
N LEU A 99 7.25 10.46 5.06
CA LEU A 99 7.21 10.68 6.51
C LEU A 99 8.40 10.09 7.27
N ASP A 100 9.55 9.86 6.63
CA ASP A 100 10.73 9.38 7.35
C ASP A 100 11.14 10.40 8.42
N ILE A 101 10.92 10.04 9.69
CA ILE A 101 11.14 10.90 10.86
C ILE A 101 12.62 11.31 10.97
N THR A 102 13.55 10.46 10.54
CA THR A 102 14.97 10.78 10.65
C THR A 102 15.35 11.90 9.70
N GLU A 103 14.80 11.90 8.48
CA GLU A 103 15.03 12.97 7.51
C GLU A 103 14.17 14.22 7.79
N LEU A 104 12.92 14.01 8.23
CA LEU A 104 12.02 15.09 8.62
C LEU A 104 12.50 15.83 9.87
N SER A 105 13.09 15.17 10.86
CA SER A 105 13.60 15.85 12.05
C SER A 105 14.73 16.84 11.75
N VAL A 106 15.47 16.64 10.66
CA VAL A 106 16.52 17.54 10.17
C VAL A 106 15.94 18.75 9.43
N THR A 107 14.87 18.53 8.66
CA THR A 107 14.28 19.56 7.77
C THR A 107 13.12 20.32 8.43
N VAL A 108 12.39 19.65 9.31
CA VAL A 108 11.16 20.08 9.97
C VAL A 108 11.08 19.45 11.38
N PRO A 109 11.79 20.01 12.38
CA PRO A 109 11.85 19.43 13.73
C PRO A 109 10.48 19.26 14.40
N GLU A 110 9.52 20.13 14.06
CA GLU A 110 8.15 20.18 14.58
C GLU A 110 7.29 18.94 14.25
N VAL A 111 7.69 18.16 13.23
CA VAL A 111 6.98 16.96 12.75
C VAL A 111 7.48 15.68 13.43
N ALA A 112 8.71 15.69 13.95
CA ALA A 112 9.33 14.50 14.53
C ALA A 112 8.66 14.00 15.82
N GLY A 113 7.91 14.88 16.51
CA GLY A 113 7.17 14.54 17.74
C GLY A 113 5.78 13.97 17.52
N THR A 114 5.23 13.96 16.31
CA THR A 114 3.78 14.14 16.09
C THR A 114 3.05 12.99 15.38
N LEU A 115 3.48 11.73 15.54
CA LEU A 115 2.82 10.58 14.86
C LEU A 115 1.72 9.85 15.66
N LEU A 116 1.05 10.52 16.61
CA LEU A 116 0.01 9.89 17.45
C LEU A 116 -1.25 10.74 17.54
N ALA A 117 -1.91 11.00 16.41
CA ALA A 117 -3.03 11.94 16.38
C ALA A 117 -4.30 11.44 17.05
N ASP A 118 -4.73 10.24 16.66
CA ASP A 118 -5.98 9.65 17.15
C ASP A 118 -5.91 9.30 18.62
N VAL A 119 -4.69 9.14 19.13
CA VAL A 119 -4.42 8.84 20.54
C VAL A 119 -3.99 10.10 21.29
N TYR A 120 -3.85 11.27 20.65
CA TYR A 120 -3.27 12.46 21.27
C TYR A 120 -4.11 12.94 22.46
N ALA A 121 -5.43 13.08 22.28
CA ALA A 121 -6.32 13.52 23.35
C ALA A 121 -6.35 12.53 24.52
N GLU A 122 -6.49 11.23 24.22
CA GLU A 122 -6.49 10.18 25.25
C GLU A 122 -5.13 10.00 25.94
N LEU A 123 -4.01 10.13 25.21
CA LEU A 123 -2.66 10.10 25.76
C LEU A 123 -2.41 11.33 26.61
N ARG A 124 -2.85 12.51 26.16
CA ARG A 124 -2.73 13.76 26.92
C ARG A 124 -3.40 13.62 28.27
N GLU A 125 -4.66 13.19 28.28
CA GLU A 125 -5.44 13.00 29.51
C GLU A 125 -4.77 11.95 30.42
N LYS A 126 -4.31 10.82 29.86
CA LYS A 126 -3.58 9.79 30.61
C LYS A 126 -2.24 10.28 31.16
N LEU A 127 -1.49 11.08 30.43
CA LEU A 127 -0.19 11.62 30.84
C LEU A 127 -0.36 12.74 31.87
N GLU A 128 -1.35 13.62 31.71
CA GLU A 128 -1.72 14.64 32.69
C GLU A 128 -2.14 13.99 34.01
N SER A 129 -2.94 12.91 33.98
CA SER A 129 -3.33 12.15 35.18
C SER A 129 -2.15 11.50 35.93
N ARG A 130 -0.99 11.34 35.27
CA ARG A 130 0.24 10.74 35.81
C ARG A 130 1.33 11.76 36.11
N GLY A 131 1.09 13.05 35.87
CA GLY A 131 2.11 14.09 35.99
C GLY A 131 3.24 13.97 34.95
N GLU A 132 2.97 13.33 33.80
CA GLU A 132 3.92 13.12 32.71
C GLU A 132 3.65 14.00 31.47
N ALA A 133 2.88 15.08 31.63
CA ALA A 133 2.49 15.98 30.54
C ALA A 133 3.68 16.59 29.78
N GLN A 134 4.86 16.68 30.40
CA GLN A 134 6.10 17.13 29.75
C GLN A 134 6.49 16.30 28.53
N ARG A 135 6.05 15.04 28.44
CA ARG A 135 6.31 14.15 27.28
C ARG A 135 5.57 14.59 26.01
N MET A 136 4.63 15.52 26.15
CA MET A 136 3.82 16.08 25.05
C MET A 136 4.27 17.49 24.66
N ALA A 137 5.27 18.06 25.35
CA ALA A 137 5.71 19.43 25.14
C ALA A 137 6.24 19.67 23.71
N ASP A 138 6.80 18.65 23.08
CA ASP A 138 7.38 18.71 21.74
C ASP A 138 6.37 18.37 20.62
N VAL A 139 5.09 18.18 20.95
CA VAL A 139 4.06 17.71 20.01
C VAL A 139 3.09 18.85 19.70
N SER A 140 3.26 19.47 18.54
CA SER A 140 2.40 20.56 18.06
C SER A 140 1.02 20.04 17.61
N PRO A 141 -0.09 20.46 18.24
CA PRO A 141 -1.44 20.07 17.82
C PRO A 141 -1.78 20.50 16.39
N ASP A 142 -1.29 21.66 15.94
CA ASP A 142 -1.57 22.16 14.59
C ASP A 142 -0.88 21.30 13.51
N VAL A 143 0.34 20.84 13.80
CA VAL A 143 1.06 19.90 12.93
C VAL A 143 0.32 18.57 12.85
N LEU A 144 -0.21 18.12 13.98
CA LEU A 144 -0.96 16.88 14.09
C LEU A 144 -2.28 16.92 13.29
N ASP A 145 -3.06 17.98 13.49
CA ASP A 145 -4.32 18.20 12.78
C ASP A 145 -4.10 18.29 11.27
N PHE A 146 -3.04 19.01 10.86
CA PHE A 146 -2.61 19.03 9.47
C PHE A 146 -2.27 17.63 8.96
N LEU A 147 -1.45 16.85 9.69
CA LEU A 147 -1.05 15.51 9.25
C LEU A 147 -2.25 14.57 9.10
N VAL A 148 -3.20 14.58 10.04
CA VAL A 148 -4.43 13.77 9.93
C VAL A 148 -5.21 14.17 8.68
N GLY A 149 -5.50 15.46 8.52
CA GLY A 149 -6.24 15.96 7.36
C GLY A 149 -5.51 15.69 6.05
N PHE A 150 -4.18 15.81 6.05
CA PHE A 150 -3.34 15.57 4.88
C PHE A 150 -3.25 14.09 4.51
N LEU A 151 -3.22 13.18 5.48
CA LEU A 151 -3.12 11.74 5.24
C LEU A 151 -4.46 11.09 4.94
N HIS A 152 -5.58 11.73 5.29
CA HIS A 152 -6.91 11.18 5.11
C HIS A 152 -7.21 10.74 3.66
N PRO A 153 -6.89 11.50 2.59
CA PRO A 153 -7.11 11.04 1.21
C PRO A 153 -6.31 9.80 0.83
N PHE A 154 -5.12 9.59 1.43
CA PHE A 154 -4.34 8.36 1.21
C PHE A 154 -5.04 7.17 1.85
N TYR A 155 -5.55 7.34 3.07
CA TYR A 155 -6.35 6.32 3.75
C TYR A 155 -7.62 5.96 2.96
N GLU A 156 -8.34 6.95 2.44
CA GLU A 156 -9.51 6.71 1.57
C GLU A 156 -9.13 5.89 0.33
N ALA A 157 -8.03 6.28 -0.34
CA ALA A 157 -7.55 5.59 -1.53
C ALA A 157 -7.22 4.11 -1.25
N GLN A 158 -6.53 3.83 -0.15
CA GLN A 158 -6.24 2.46 0.28
C GLN A 158 -7.52 1.67 0.53
N ARG A 159 -8.46 2.27 1.26
CA ARG A 159 -9.71 1.62 1.63
C ARG A 159 -10.58 1.26 0.44
N GLU A 160 -10.64 2.14 -0.56
CA GLU A 160 -11.39 1.92 -1.79
C GLU A 160 -10.68 0.92 -2.71
N LEU A 161 -9.35 1.02 -2.87
CA LEU A 161 -8.59 0.12 -3.75
C LEU A 161 -8.49 -1.32 -3.23
N GLU A 162 -8.61 -1.51 -1.91
CA GLU A 162 -8.74 -2.83 -1.27
C GLU A 162 -10.12 -3.48 -1.45
N GLY A 163 -11.11 -2.75 -1.96
CA GLY A 163 -12.46 -3.26 -2.20
C GLY A 163 -12.47 -4.47 -3.15
N ASP A 164 -13.33 -5.44 -2.87
CA ASP A 164 -13.47 -6.66 -3.69
C ASP A 164 -14.90 -6.89 -4.22
N GLN A 165 -15.80 -5.94 -3.95
CA GLN A 165 -17.19 -5.96 -4.40
C GLN A 165 -17.41 -5.22 -5.73
N TYR A 166 -16.47 -4.39 -6.14
CA TYR A 166 -16.48 -3.60 -7.36
C TYR A 166 -15.08 -3.56 -8.00
N PRO A 167 -14.97 -3.29 -9.32
CA PRO A 167 -13.68 -3.12 -9.96
C PRO A 167 -12.92 -1.93 -9.36
N THR A 168 -11.72 -2.17 -8.85
CA THR A 168 -10.86 -1.14 -8.26
C THR A 168 -9.70 -0.74 -9.16
N LEU A 169 -9.32 -1.59 -10.12
CA LEU A 169 -8.19 -1.37 -11.03
C LEU A 169 -8.33 -0.07 -11.84
N ASN A 170 -9.53 0.25 -12.31
CA ASN A 170 -9.83 1.50 -13.01
C ASN A 170 -9.73 2.74 -12.12
N LEU A 171 -9.85 2.58 -10.79
CA LEU A 171 -9.77 3.69 -9.84
C LEU A 171 -8.32 4.08 -9.54
N VAL A 172 -7.34 3.23 -9.86
CA VAL A 172 -5.92 3.50 -9.59
C VAL A 172 -5.45 4.81 -10.23
N VAL A 173 -5.79 5.04 -11.50
CA VAL A 173 -5.41 6.28 -12.21
C VAL A 173 -6.16 7.49 -11.65
N LEU A 174 -7.43 7.32 -11.27
CA LEU A 174 -8.23 8.38 -10.66
C LEU A 174 -7.66 8.81 -9.31
N TRP A 175 -7.35 7.84 -8.44
CA TRP A 175 -6.74 8.09 -7.14
C TRP A 175 -5.34 8.68 -7.26
N HIS A 176 -4.54 8.20 -8.22
CA HIS A 176 -3.24 8.80 -8.50
C HIS A 176 -3.35 10.30 -8.83
N GLU A 177 -4.20 10.68 -9.78
CA GLU A 177 -4.37 12.10 -10.13
C GLU A 177 -4.95 12.91 -8.97
N ARG A 178 -5.89 12.34 -8.21
CA ARG A 178 -6.45 12.99 -7.01
C ARG A 178 -5.39 13.24 -5.94
N LEU A 179 -4.56 12.24 -5.62
CA LEU A 179 -3.48 12.36 -4.63
C LEU A 179 -2.39 13.31 -5.11
N LYS A 180 -2.02 13.25 -6.40
CA LYS A 180 -1.06 14.19 -7.01
C LYS A 180 -1.56 15.64 -6.93
N HIS A 181 -2.85 15.87 -7.14
CA HIS A 181 -3.46 17.18 -6.97
C HIS A 181 -3.44 17.63 -5.50
N HIS A 182 -3.79 16.72 -4.58
CA HIS A 182 -3.74 16.98 -3.13
C HIS A 182 -2.35 17.35 -2.61
N CYS A 183 -1.29 16.81 -3.21
CA CYS A 183 0.10 17.13 -2.86
C CYS A 183 0.66 18.39 -3.56
N GLN A 184 -0.12 19.11 -4.37
CA GLN A 184 0.36 20.35 -4.99
C GLN A 184 0.65 21.43 -3.93
N PRO A 185 1.63 22.33 -4.18
CA PRO A 185 1.93 23.44 -3.28
C PRO A 185 0.71 24.33 -3.05
N VAL A 186 0.45 24.72 -1.81
CA VAL A 186 -0.60 25.69 -1.45
C VAL A 186 0.06 26.94 -0.89
N SER A 187 -0.35 28.13 -1.37
CA SER A 187 0.28 29.40 -0.98
C SER A 187 0.12 29.78 0.49
N THR A 188 -0.88 29.19 1.16
CA THR A 188 -1.15 29.40 2.59
C THR A 188 -0.48 28.36 3.48
N ASP A 189 0.27 27.42 2.91
CA ASP A 189 0.96 26.39 3.68
C ASP A 189 2.05 27.01 4.57
N MET A 190 2.10 26.56 5.83
CA MET A 190 3.26 26.78 6.69
C MET A 190 4.49 26.03 6.12
N PRO A 191 5.74 26.43 6.46
CA PRO A 191 6.94 25.80 5.90
C PRO A 191 6.99 24.27 6.04
N TYR A 192 6.51 23.73 7.17
CA TYR A 192 6.42 22.29 7.40
C TYR A 192 5.42 21.60 6.46
N GLN A 193 4.27 22.24 6.21
CA GLN A 193 3.21 21.73 5.34
C GLN A 193 3.70 21.68 3.90
N ALA A 194 4.33 22.76 3.43
CA ALA A 194 4.90 22.85 2.09
C ALA A 194 5.95 21.75 1.84
N THR A 195 6.81 21.49 2.84
CA THR A 195 7.83 20.44 2.78
C THR A 195 7.20 19.04 2.70
N ILE A 196 6.19 18.76 3.53
CA ILE A 196 5.45 17.49 3.50
C ILE A 196 4.80 17.28 2.14
N ARG A 197 4.09 18.29 1.60
CA ARG A 197 3.45 18.21 0.28
C ARG A 197 4.47 17.94 -0.82
N GLN A 198 5.56 18.69 -0.86
CA GLN A 198 6.61 18.53 -1.85
C GLN A 198 7.20 17.12 -1.84
N ARG A 199 7.57 16.60 -0.66
CA ARG A 199 8.10 15.23 -0.53
C ARG A 199 7.10 14.19 -1.06
N HIS A 200 5.83 14.29 -0.67
CA HIS A 200 4.80 13.35 -1.15
C HIS A 200 4.58 13.46 -2.67
N LEU A 201 4.61 14.67 -3.23
CA LEU A 201 4.46 14.89 -4.66
C LEU A 201 5.61 14.25 -5.45
N GLU A 202 6.84 14.40 -4.98
CA GLU A 202 8.02 13.78 -5.59
C GLU A 202 7.92 12.25 -5.56
N TRP A 203 7.53 11.66 -4.43
CA TRP A 203 7.35 10.21 -4.29
C TRP A 203 6.21 9.66 -5.16
N ILE A 204 5.08 10.36 -5.24
CA ILE A 204 3.96 10.00 -6.14
C ILE A 204 4.42 10.02 -7.60
N GLY A 205 5.13 11.08 -8.00
CA GLY A 205 5.65 11.21 -9.36
C GLY A 205 6.64 10.12 -9.76
N LEU A 206 7.59 9.81 -8.87
CA LEU A 206 8.53 8.70 -9.06
C LEU A 206 7.79 7.38 -9.23
N TYR A 207 6.78 7.13 -8.39
CA TYR A 207 6.07 5.86 -8.40
C TYR A 207 5.27 5.62 -9.68
N PHE A 208 4.54 6.61 -10.16
CA PHE A 208 3.72 6.46 -11.38
C PHE A 208 4.58 6.20 -12.62
N SER A 209 5.75 6.84 -12.70
CA SER A 209 6.71 6.59 -13.77
C SER A 209 7.22 5.14 -13.79
N LEU A 210 7.40 4.54 -12.62
CA LEU A 210 7.83 3.14 -12.45
C LEU A 210 6.71 2.14 -12.74
N ASN A 211 5.44 2.57 -12.70
CA ASN A 211 4.27 1.73 -12.89
C ASN A 211 3.46 2.04 -14.16
N ALA A 212 4.14 2.60 -15.18
CA ALA A 212 3.58 2.87 -16.52
C ALA A 212 2.84 1.67 -17.15
N HIS A 213 3.12 0.44 -16.70
CA HIS A 213 2.39 -0.78 -17.05
C HIS A 213 0.87 -0.71 -16.81
N TYR A 214 0.39 0.07 -15.83
CA TYR A 214 -1.04 0.27 -15.60
C TYR A 214 -1.68 1.14 -16.70
N CYS A 215 -0.98 2.17 -17.16
CA CYS A 215 -1.41 3.04 -18.27
C CYS A 215 -1.42 2.29 -19.60
N ASP A 216 -0.40 1.47 -19.84
CA ASP A 216 -0.34 0.58 -21.01
C ASP A 216 -1.46 -0.46 -20.98
N TRP A 217 -1.84 -0.96 -19.81
CA TRP A 217 -2.92 -1.94 -19.67
C TRP A 217 -4.30 -1.35 -19.99
N LEU A 218 -4.61 -0.14 -19.48
CA LEU A 218 -5.86 0.56 -19.77
C LEU A 218 -5.98 0.94 -21.25
N THR A 219 -4.88 1.32 -21.89
CA THR A 219 -4.86 1.64 -23.33
C THR A 219 -4.93 0.39 -24.21
N THR A 220 -4.33 -0.73 -23.79
CA THR A 220 -4.40 -2.01 -24.52
C THR A 220 -5.80 -2.63 -24.47
N PHE A 221 -6.61 -2.35 -23.44
CA PHE A 221 -8.01 -2.81 -23.36
C PHE A 221 -8.99 -2.01 -24.22
N HIS A 222 -8.54 -0.96 -24.93
CA HIS A 222 -9.40 -0.16 -25.81
C HIS A 222 -9.38 -0.50 -27.30
N LEU A 223 -8.63 -1.52 -27.75
CA LEU A 223 -8.68 -1.97 -29.14
C LEU A 223 -8.46 -3.48 -29.23
N LYS A 224 -9.52 -4.26 -29.00
CA LYS A 224 -9.82 -5.53 -29.71
C LYS A 224 -11.22 -6.03 -29.38
#